data_AF-A0A8T7IBP1-F1
#
_entry.id   AF-A0A8T7IBP1-F1
#
_cell.length_a   1.000
_cell.length_b   1.000
_cell.length_c   1.000
_cell.angle_alpha   90.00
_cell.angle_beta   90.00
_cell.angle_gamma   90.00
#
_symmetry.space_group_name_H-M   'P 1'
#
loop_
_entity.id
_entity.type
_entity.pdbx_description
1 polymer ?
#
loop_
_entity_poly.entity_id
_entity_poly.type
_entity_poly.pdbx_seq_one_letter_code
_entity_poly.pdbx_strand_id
1 'polypeptide(L)'
;MSKVGSFLILISAIMLTGCVSTLKRDIAKFEQQTSCCDSVATLEFVEFDGEETLNFGKKQTLVFKFDEIKSYYGAFVLKPEHTKLHIRSHIMGSWLPKAHITLPRVLFLNSAKIKIQDDLPLFTWGHDFWSGGLLEADIQVPKNAQYMIVYSDNRRVGETISYTNHSTTVTPIMTGGAPVYIANNSTSQFDIPFSPAGEIDLVSKKQK
;
A
#
# COMPACT_ATOMS: atom_id res chain seq x y z
N MET A 1 42.95 -37.42 -14.05
CA MET A 1 41.48 -37.30 -13.91
C MET A 1 41.16 -36.53 -12.62
N SER A 2 40.09 -35.73 -12.64
CA SER A 2 39.48 -35.04 -11.49
C SER A 2 40.13 -33.74 -10.97
N LYS A 3 40.18 -32.68 -11.80
CA LYS A 3 40.19 -31.27 -11.33
C LYS A 3 38.95 -30.48 -11.76
N VAL A 4 38.10 -31.05 -12.62
CA VAL A 4 36.90 -30.40 -13.17
C VAL A 4 35.70 -30.50 -12.21
N GLY A 5 35.68 -31.50 -11.31
CA GLY A 5 34.56 -31.70 -10.37
C GLY A 5 34.50 -30.69 -9.22
N SER A 6 35.61 -30.01 -8.90
CA SER A 6 35.67 -29.10 -7.75
C SER A 6 35.15 -27.69 -8.08
N PHE A 7 35.17 -27.29 -9.36
CA PHE A 7 34.74 -25.95 -9.79
C PHE A 7 33.20 -25.84 -9.94
N LEU A 8 32.53 -26.95 -10.29
CA LEU A 8 31.06 -27.01 -10.44
C LEU A 8 30.32 -26.90 -9.10
N ILE A 9 30.92 -27.36 -8.00
CA ILE A 9 30.33 -27.27 -6.65
C ILE A 9 30.37 -25.82 -6.13
N LEU A 10 31.40 -25.05 -6.50
CA LEU A 10 31.55 -23.65 -6.08
C LEU A 10 30.55 -22.72 -6.78
N ILE A 11 30.21 -23.00 -8.05
CA ILE A 11 29.24 -22.20 -8.83
C ILE A 11 27.79 -22.46 -8.37
N SER A 12 27.50 -23.68 -7.90
CA SER A 12 26.17 -24.03 -7.38
C SER A 12 25.86 -23.36 -6.02
N ALA A 13 26.87 -23.11 -5.19
CA ALA A 13 26.71 -22.44 -3.90
C ALA A 13 26.39 -20.93 -4.03
N ILE A 14 26.82 -20.28 -5.11
CA ILE A 14 26.58 -18.84 -5.36
C ILE A 14 25.16 -18.57 -5.87
N MET A 15 24.49 -19.59 -6.44
CA MET A 15 23.11 -19.47 -6.96
C MET A 15 22.03 -19.55 -5.88
N LEU A 16 22.38 -19.83 -4.61
CA LEU A 16 21.43 -19.93 -3.49
C LEU A 16 21.27 -18.62 -2.69
N THR A 17 22.08 -17.60 -2.95
CA THR A 17 22.03 -16.33 -2.22
C THR A 17 21.26 -15.28 -3.00
N GLY A 18 19.93 -15.27 -2.90
CA GLY A 18 19.17 -14.21 -3.57
C GLY A 18 17.65 -14.20 -3.43
N CYS A 19 17.05 -14.88 -2.46
CA CYS A 19 15.62 -14.72 -2.19
C CYS A 19 15.39 -13.42 -1.38
N VAL A 20 15.62 -12.26 -2.02
CA VAL A 20 15.30 -10.95 -1.42
C VAL A 20 13.78 -10.87 -1.23
N SER A 21 13.34 -10.50 -0.02
CA SER A 21 11.90 -10.35 0.25
C SER A 21 11.32 -9.22 -0.60
N THR A 22 10.05 -9.36 -1.00
CA THR A 22 9.31 -8.37 -1.79
C THR A 22 9.41 -6.98 -1.18
N LEU A 23 9.23 -6.87 0.14
CA LEU A 23 9.38 -5.63 0.91
C LEU A 23 10.74 -4.95 0.71
N LYS A 24 11.86 -5.69 0.86
CA LYS A 24 13.21 -5.09 0.71
C LYS A 24 13.42 -4.53 -0.69
N ARG A 25 12.92 -5.25 -1.71
CA ARG A 25 13.00 -4.80 -3.10
C ARG A 25 12.17 -3.53 -3.32
N ASP A 26 10.98 -3.46 -2.73
CA ASP A 26 10.07 -2.33 -2.92
C ASP A 26 10.57 -1.08 -2.19
N ILE A 27 11.16 -1.22 -0.99
CA ILE A 27 11.89 -0.15 -0.31
C ILE A 27 13.06 0.35 -1.16
N ALA A 28 13.92 -0.55 -1.65
CA ALA A 28 15.08 -0.17 -2.45
C ALA A 28 14.69 0.57 -3.74
N LYS A 29 13.61 0.13 -4.42
CA LYS A 29 13.06 0.84 -5.57
C LYS A 29 12.54 2.23 -5.20
N PHE A 30 11.81 2.32 -4.10
CA PHE A 30 11.26 3.58 -3.61
C PHE A 30 12.37 4.59 -3.24
N GLU A 31 13.44 4.14 -2.59
CA GLU A 31 14.59 4.97 -2.23
C GLU A 31 15.27 5.58 -3.45
N GLN A 32 15.36 4.83 -4.56
CA GLN A 32 15.99 5.28 -5.80
C GLN A 32 15.18 6.32 -6.61
N GLN A 33 13.87 6.45 -6.36
CA GLN A 33 13.05 7.41 -7.11
C GLN A 33 13.30 8.84 -6.66
N THR A 34 13.31 9.79 -7.59
CA THR A 34 13.39 11.22 -7.26
C THR A 34 11.99 11.81 -7.11
N SER A 35 11.85 12.86 -6.30
CA SER A 35 10.61 13.64 -6.26
C SER A 35 10.30 14.17 -7.66
N CYS A 36 9.05 14.08 -8.10
CA CYS A 36 8.63 14.61 -9.40
C CYS A 36 8.63 16.14 -9.45
N CYS A 37 8.42 16.76 -8.28
CA CYS A 37 7.82 18.06 -8.19
C CYS A 37 8.35 18.82 -6.96
N ASP A 38 8.35 20.15 -7.04
CA ASP A 38 8.90 21.02 -5.99
C ASP A 38 7.85 21.40 -4.93
N SER A 39 6.57 21.39 -5.29
CA SER A 39 5.49 21.77 -4.38
C SER A 39 4.17 21.04 -4.65
N VAL A 40 3.28 21.03 -3.66
CA VAL A 40 1.90 20.52 -3.80
C VAL A 40 1.14 21.28 -4.90
N ALA A 41 1.42 22.57 -5.08
CA ALA A 41 0.75 23.40 -6.08
C ALA A 41 1.04 22.94 -7.52
N THR A 42 2.22 22.35 -7.74
CA THR A 42 2.69 21.88 -9.05
C THR A 42 2.31 20.43 -9.35
N LEU A 43 1.68 19.71 -8.42
CA LEU A 43 1.23 18.35 -8.69
C LEU A 43 0.16 18.35 -9.78
N GLU A 44 0.20 17.34 -10.63
CA GLU A 44 -0.85 17.02 -11.59
C GLU A 44 -2.00 16.34 -10.84
N PHE A 45 -3.21 16.89 -10.98
CA PHE A 45 -4.42 16.34 -10.37
C PHE A 45 -5.31 15.78 -11.47
N VAL A 46 -5.75 14.54 -11.30
CA VAL A 46 -6.72 13.89 -12.20
C VAL A 46 -8.12 13.98 -11.62
N GLU A 47 -9.15 13.97 -12.46
CA GLU A 47 -10.52 13.92 -11.93
C GLU A 47 -10.76 12.61 -11.17
N PHE A 48 -11.42 12.69 -10.01
CA PHE A 48 -11.88 11.51 -9.29
C PHE A 48 -13.37 11.31 -9.56
N ASP A 49 -13.71 10.20 -10.20
CA ASP A 49 -15.09 9.87 -10.57
C ASP A 49 -15.85 9.09 -9.49
N GLY A 50 -15.22 8.91 -8.32
CA GLY A 50 -15.80 8.26 -7.15
C GLY A 50 -15.27 6.85 -6.90
N GLU A 51 -14.50 6.26 -7.80
CA GLU A 51 -13.78 5.01 -7.57
C GLU A 51 -12.41 5.07 -8.24
N GLU A 52 -11.36 4.63 -7.54
CA GLU A 52 -10.00 4.60 -8.09
C GLU A 52 -9.14 3.56 -7.37
N THR A 53 -8.24 2.89 -8.10
CA THR A 53 -7.25 1.96 -7.53
C THR A 53 -5.83 2.48 -7.74
N LEU A 54 -5.20 2.89 -6.64
CA LEU A 54 -3.81 3.31 -6.61
C LEU A 54 -2.88 2.12 -6.45
N ASN A 55 -1.89 2.03 -7.33
CA ASN A 55 -0.94 0.92 -7.41
C ASN A 55 0.49 1.38 -7.12
N PHE A 56 0.77 1.76 -5.88
CA PHE A 56 2.08 2.28 -5.45
C PHE A 56 3.22 1.30 -5.70
N GLY A 57 4.32 1.78 -6.28
CA GLY A 57 5.48 0.96 -6.65
C GLY A 57 5.36 0.23 -8.00
N LYS A 58 4.23 0.32 -8.70
CA LYS A 58 4.11 -0.10 -10.11
C LYS A 58 4.62 1.01 -11.05
N LYS A 59 4.89 0.65 -12.32
CA LYS A 59 5.36 1.61 -13.35
C LYS A 59 4.40 2.80 -13.40
N GLN A 60 4.94 4.03 -13.51
CA GLN A 60 4.23 5.32 -13.58
C GLN A 60 3.78 5.93 -12.24
N THR A 61 3.98 5.27 -11.10
CA THR A 61 3.73 5.94 -9.82
C THR A 61 4.78 6.99 -9.51
N LEU A 62 4.31 8.22 -9.31
CA LEU A 62 5.15 9.36 -8.96
C LEU A 62 5.40 9.40 -7.45
N VAL A 63 6.50 10.04 -7.09
CA VAL A 63 6.88 10.28 -5.71
C VAL A 63 6.95 11.77 -5.46
N PHE A 64 6.47 12.18 -4.29
CA PHE A 64 6.57 13.55 -3.80
C PHE A 64 7.06 13.56 -2.35
N LYS A 65 7.63 14.68 -1.92
CA LYS A 65 8.05 14.89 -0.52
C LYS A 65 7.03 15.75 0.22
N PHE A 66 6.17 15.11 1.01
CA PHE A 66 5.21 15.76 1.90
C PHE A 66 5.90 16.11 3.21
N ASP A 67 6.18 17.38 3.44
CA ASP A 67 7.00 17.85 4.57
C ASP A 67 8.37 17.12 4.60
N GLU A 68 8.57 16.23 5.57
CA GLU A 68 9.79 15.39 5.68
C GLU A 68 9.61 13.97 5.13
N ILE A 69 8.41 13.62 4.66
CA ILE A 69 8.03 12.26 4.26
C ILE A 69 8.01 12.18 2.74
N LYS A 70 8.96 11.45 2.16
CA LYS A 70 8.88 11.02 0.76
C LYS A 70 7.81 9.94 0.64
N SER A 71 6.92 10.02 -0.33
CA SER A 71 5.83 9.05 -0.53
C SER A 71 5.43 8.89 -1.99
N TYR A 72 4.97 7.69 -2.34
CA TYR A 72 4.11 7.52 -3.51
C TYR A 72 2.80 8.25 -3.27
N TYR A 73 2.21 8.80 -4.33
CA TYR A 73 0.95 9.51 -4.22
C TYR A 73 0.04 9.33 -5.45
N GLY A 74 -1.25 9.53 -5.21
CA GLY A 74 -2.24 9.86 -6.22
C GLY A 74 -2.92 11.18 -5.85
N ALA A 75 -3.12 12.07 -6.83
CA ALA A 75 -3.66 13.41 -6.62
C ALA A 75 -4.91 13.62 -7.47
N PHE A 76 -5.98 14.07 -6.83
CA PHE A 76 -7.33 14.03 -7.35
C PHE A 76 -8.07 15.36 -7.20
N VAL A 77 -8.86 15.72 -8.21
CA VAL A 77 -9.87 16.77 -8.13
C VAL A 77 -11.16 16.16 -7.59
N LEU A 78 -11.71 16.76 -6.53
CA LEU A 78 -12.96 16.35 -5.91
C LEU A 78 -14.13 17.18 -6.41
N LYS A 79 -15.21 16.50 -6.80
CA LYS A 79 -16.53 17.09 -7.05
C LYS A 79 -17.32 17.23 -5.72
N PRO A 80 -18.20 18.24 -5.57
CA PRO A 80 -18.90 18.54 -4.31
C PRO A 80 -19.76 17.40 -3.74
N GLU A 81 -20.20 16.46 -4.59
CA GLU A 81 -20.98 15.28 -4.18
C GLU A 81 -20.17 14.24 -3.37
N HIS A 82 -18.83 14.31 -3.41
CA HIS A 82 -17.97 13.42 -2.63
C HIS A 82 -17.90 13.90 -1.19
N THR A 83 -18.76 13.36 -0.34
CA THR A 83 -18.85 13.76 1.08
C THR A 83 -18.15 12.76 2.01
N LYS A 84 -17.98 11.52 1.58
CA LYS A 84 -17.31 10.46 2.33
C LYS A 84 -16.46 9.60 1.40
N LEU A 85 -15.30 9.19 1.89
CA LEU A 85 -14.42 8.24 1.22
C LEU A 85 -14.26 7.00 2.09
N HIS A 86 -14.36 5.85 1.44
CA HIS A 86 -14.02 4.55 1.97
C HIS A 86 -12.69 4.14 1.34
N ILE A 87 -11.69 3.85 2.16
CA ILE A 87 -10.33 3.56 1.74
C ILE A 87 -10.02 2.14 2.13
N ARG A 88 -9.51 1.34 1.20
CA ARG A 88 -9.04 -0.02 1.46
C ARG A 88 -7.58 -0.12 1.07
N SER A 89 -6.74 -0.69 1.92
CA SER A 89 -5.38 -1.09 1.55
C SER A 89 -5.24 -2.60 1.66
N HIS A 90 -4.75 -3.20 0.57
CA HIS A 90 -4.69 -4.64 0.44
C HIS A 90 -3.37 -5.20 0.94
N ILE A 91 -3.44 -6.40 1.50
CA ILE A 91 -2.23 -7.18 1.79
C ILE A 91 -1.60 -7.62 0.46
N MET A 92 -0.32 -7.30 0.28
CA MET A 92 0.46 -7.55 -0.92
C MET A 92 1.56 -8.58 -0.67
N GLY A 93 1.68 -9.59 -1.52
CA GLY A 93 2.69 -10.63 -1.43
C GLY A 93 2.25 -11.92 -2.10
N SER A 94 3.11 -12.93 -2.15
CA SER A 94 2.71 -14.29 -2.57
C SER A 94 2.60 -15.25 -1.39
N TRP A 95 3.01 -14.80 -0.19
CA TRP A 95 3.11 -15.59 1.03
C TRP A 95 3.13 -14.67 2.25
N LEU A 96 2.38 -14.99 3.31
CA LEU A 96 2.19 -14.12 4.48
C LEU A 96 3.49 -13.63 5.15
N PRO A 97 4.51 -14.47 5.41
CA PRO A 97 5.80 -14.01 5.93
C PRO A 97 6.59 -13.06 5.00
N LYS A 98 6.19 -12.93 3.73
CA LYS A 98 6.73 -11.93 2.79
C LYS A 98 5.68 -10.90 2.37
N ALA A 99 4.52 -10.94 2.99
CA ALA A 99 3.46 -10.00 2.72
C ALA A 99 3.77 -8.66 3.36
N HIS A 100 3.14 -7.62 2.85
CA HIS A 100 3.24 -6.27 3.37
C HIS A 100 1.94 -5.54 3.06
N ILE A 101 1.75 -4.39 3.69
CA ILE A 101 0.58 -3.55 3.46
C ILE A 101 1.00 -2.09 3.42
N THR A 102 0.29 -1.27 2.67
CA THR A 102 0.52 0.18 2.68
C THR A 102 -0.39 0.81 3.72
N LEU A 103 0.09 1.84 4.42
CA LEU A 103 -0.75 2.64 5.30
C LEU A 103 -1.08 3.96 4.60
N PRO A 104 -2.30 4.17 4.07
CA PRO A 104 -2.63 5.40 3.37
C PRO A 104 -2.91 6.57 4.32
N ARG A 105 -2.46 7.76 3.90
CA ARG A 105 -2.91 9.05 4.42
C ARG A 105 -3.65 9.83 3.36
N VAL A 106 -4.49 10.76 3.81
CA VAL A 106 -5.27 11.62 2.94
C VAL A 106 -5.06 13.08 3.31
N LEU A 107 -4.56 13.85 2.35
CA LEU A 107 -4.38 15.29 2.43
C LEU A 107 -5.46 15.98 1.60
N PHE A 108 -6.34 16.73 2.24
CA PHE A 108 -7.35 17.56 1.59
C PHE A 108 -6.86 18.99 1.42
N LEU A 109 -7.12 19.55 0.24
CA LEU A 109 -6.76 20.92 -0.11
C LEU A 109 -7.99 21.71 -0.58
N ASN A 110 -7.97 23.02 -0.34
CA ASN A 110 -8.98 23.95 -0.87
C ASN A 110 -8.69 24.30 -2.35
N SER A 111 -9.52 25.18 -2.93
CA SER A 111 -9.36 25.69 -4.31
C SER A 111 -7.99 26.33 -4.60
N ALA A 112 -7.33 26.90 -3.59
CA ALA A 112 -6.01 27.49 -3.70
C ALA A 112 -4.87 26.47 -3.50
N LYS A 113 -5.19 25.16 -3.46
CA LYS A 113 -4.27 24.06 -3.14
C LYS A 113 -3.59 24.20 -1.77
N ILE A 114 -4.23 24.89 -0.83
CA ILE A 114 -3.76 25.03 0.56
C ILE A 114 -4.35 23.89 1.40
N LYS A 115 -3.50 23.29 2.25
CA LYS A 115 -3.89 22.24 3.19
C LYS A 115 -5.07 22.67 4.07
N ILE A 116 -6.15 21.89 4.02
CA ILE A 116 -7.27 21.97 4.96
C ILE A 116 -7.04 20.97 6.09
N GLN A 117 -6.71 19.72 5.71
CA GLN A 117 -6.67 18.59 6.63
C GLN A 117 -5.71 17.53 6.09
N ASP A 118 -4.97 16.86 6.99
CA ASP A 118 -4.00 15.82 6.66
C ASP A 118 -4.15 14.66 7.64
N ASP A 119 -4.91 13.65 7.23
CA ASP A 119 -5.40 12.61 8.10
C ASP A 119 -4.64 11.30 7.89
N LEU A 120 -4.38 10.63 9.00
CA LEU A 120 -4.17 9.20 9.03
C LEU A 120 -5.47 8.57 9.55
N PRO A 121 -6.32 8.01 8.66
CA PRO A 121 -7.57 7.39 9.07
C PRO A 121 -7.36 6.29 10.12
N LEU A 122 -8.37 6.08 10.97
CA LEU A 122 -8.36 4.95 11.89
C LEU A 122 -8.71 3.67 11.11
N PHE A 123 -7.68 2.92 10.72
CA PHE A 123 -7.84 1.67 10.00
C PHE A 123 -8.25 0.53 10.92
N THR A 124 -9.20 -0.27 10.44
CA THR A 124 -9.59 -1.56 11.03
C THR A 124 -9.35 -2.69 10.05
N TRP A 125 -9.21 -3.91 10.55
CA TRP A 125 -9.16 -5.09 9.70
C TRP A 125 -10.53 -5.33 9.05
N GLY A 126 -10.55 -5.29 7.73
CA GLY A 126 -11.67 -5.72 6.90
C GLY A 126 -11.37 -7.04 6.20
N HIS A 127 -12.40 -7.59 5.56
CA HIS A 127 -12.27 -8.78 4.73
C HIS A 127 -13.11 -8.61 3.47
N ASP A 128 -12.52 -8.83 2.31
CA ASP A 128 -13.20 -9.01 1.04
C ASP A 128 -13.07 -10.47 0.58
N PHE A 129 -14.15 -11.06 0.08
CA PHE A 129 -14.16 -12.45 -0.39
C PHE A 129 -13.11 -12.71 -1.49
N TRP A 130 -12.83 -11.71 -2.33
CA TRP A 130 -11.93 -11.85 -3.48
C TRP A 130 -10.50 -11.39 -3.19
N SER A 131 -10.31 -10.41 -2.31
CA SER A 131 -9.02 -9.79 -2.01
C SER A 131 -8.50 -10.10 -0.60
N GLY A 132 -9.23 -10.90 0.19
CA GLY A 132 -8.77 -11.42 1.47
C GLY A 132 -8.79 -10.37 2.58
N GLY A 133 -7.83 -10.44 3.49
CA GLY A 133 -7.67 -9.47 4.58
C GLY A 133 -7.15 -8.14 4.05
N LEU A 134 -7.75 -7.04 4.50
CA LEU A 134 -7.38 -5.69 4.11
C LEU A 134 -7.49 -4.74 5.30
N LEU A 135 -6.85 -3.58 5.22
CA LEU A 135 -7.13 -2.47 6.13
C LEU A 135 -8.18 -1.58 5.48
N GLU A 136 -9.23 -1.24 6.22
CA GLU A 136 -10.26 -0.32 5.76
C GLU A 136 -10.47 0.84 6.73
N ALA A 137 -10.79 2.00 6.18
CA ALA A 137 -11.17 3.17 6.94
C ALA A 137 -12.20 4.00 6.18
N ASP A 138 -13.00 4.74 6.94
CA ASP A 138 -13.92 5.75 6.42
C ASP A 138 -13.44 7.14 6.86
N ILE A 139 -13.39 8.08 5.92
CA ILE A 139 -13.04 9.49 6.19
C ILE A 139 -14.10 10.42 5.63
N GLN A 140 -14.42 11.48 6.38
CA GLN A 140 -15.30 12.54 5.91
C GLN A 140 -14.50 13.51 5.04
N VAL A 141 -15.06 13.88 3.89
CA VAL A 141 -14.46 14.90 3.03
C VAL A 141 -14.86 16.27 3.57
N PRO A 142 -13.90 17.18 3.85
CA PRO A 142 -14.23 18.53 4.29
C PRO A 142 -15.05 19.27 3.24
N LYS A 143 -16.08 20.02 3.67
CA LYS A 143 -17.02 20.70 2.75
C LYS A 143 -16.36 21.67 1.76
N ASN A 144 -15.18 22.19 2.09
CA ASN A 144 -14.41 23.12 1.27
C ASN A 144 -13.22 22.46 0.55
N ALA A 145 -13.08 21.14 0.63
CA ALA A 145 -12.05 20.41 -0.10
C ALA A 145 -12.42 20.36 -1.59
N GLN A 146 -11.47 20.76 -2.43
CA GLN A 146 -11.57 20.63 -3.90
C GLN A 146 -10.52 19.71 -4.48
N TYR A 147 -9.48 19.42 -3.70
CA TYR A 147 -8.47 18.45 -4.08
C TYR A 147 -8.19 17.49 -2.93
N MET A 148 -7.76 16.30 -3.31
CA MET A 148 -7.33 15.26 -2.41
C MET A 148 -5.99 14.70 -2.90
N ILE A 149 -5.10 14.39 -1.98
CA ILE A 149 -3.90 13.61 -2.24
C ILE A 149 -3.92 12.41 -1.31
N VAL A 150 -3.84 11.21 -1.89
CA VAL A 150 -3.68 9.97 -1.15
C VAL A 150 -2.24 9.53 -1.31
N TYR A 151 -1.57 9.24 -0.20
CA TYR A 151 -0.15 8.91 -0.21
C TYR A 151 0.19 7.88 0.87
N SER A 152 1.32 7.19 0.69
CA SER A 152 1.77 6.18 1.66
C SER A 152 2.41 6.86 2.89
N ASP A 153 1.99 6.48 4.11
CA ASP A 153 2.62 6.93 5.35
C ASP A 153 3.95 6.21 5.57
N ASN A 154 5.01 6.79 5.03
CA ASN A 154 6.31 6.14 5.06
C ASN A 154 7.07 6.27 6.39
N ARG A 155 6.49 6.92 7.41
CA ARG A 155 7.11 7.03 8.74
C ARG A 155 7.21 5.69 9.45
N ARG A 156 6.32 4.76 9.12
CA ARG A 156 6.15 3.46 9.79
C ARG A 156 6.67 2.29 8.96
N VAL A 157 7.36 2.55 7.85
CA VAL A 157 7.87 1.49 6.97
C VAL A 157 8.77 0.55 7.77
N GLY A 158 8.48 -0.76 7.67
CA GLY A 158 9.16 -1.80 8.44
C GLY A 158 8.58 -2.06 9.83
N GLU A 159 7.79 -1.17 10.41
CA GLU A 159 6.93 -1.52 11.55
C GLU A 159 5.86 -2.53 11.10
N THR A 160 5.37 -3.34 12.02
CA THR A 160 4.39 -4.39 11.71
C THR A 160 3.03 -4.11 12.31
N ILE A 161 1.99 -4.63 11.66
CA ILE A 161 0.65 -4.77 12.21
C ILE A 161 0.30 -6.25 12.29
N SER A 162 -0.24 -6.67 13.44
CA SER A 162 -0.62 -8.07 13.62
C SER A 162 -1.98 -8.33 13.01
N TYR A 163 -2.02 -9.32 12.12
CA TYR A 163 -3.23 -9.91 11.56
C TYR A 163 -3.49 -11.25 12.26
N THR A 164 -4.69 -11.42 12.80
CA THR A 164 -5.08 -12.67 13.46
C THR A 164 -6.17 -13.35 12.67
N ASN A 165 -5.88 -14.56 12.15
CA ASN A 165 -6.91 -15.38 11.55
C ASN A 165 -7.69 -16.12 12.66
N HIS A 166 -8.98 -15.82 12.77
CA HIS A 166 -9.90 -16.49 13.70
C HIS A 166 -10.73 -17.61 13.05
N SER A 167 -10.48 -17.94 11.78
CA SER A 167 -11.23 -18.96 11.07
C SER A 167 -10.95 -20.36 11.63
N THR A 168 -12.02 -21.12 11.83
CA THR A 168 -12.00 -22.54 12.17
C THR A 168 -11.93 -23.44 10.92
N THR A 169 -11.86 -22.83 9.74
CA THR A 169 -11.79 -23.50 8.44
C THR A 169 -10.52 -23.07 7.69
N VAL A 170 -10.14 -23.82 6.65
CA VAL A 170 -9.05 -23.38 5.77
C VAL A 170 -9.51 -22.12 5.05
N THR A 171 -8.98 -20.96 5.45
CA THR A 171 -9.33 -19.67 4.85
C THR A 171 -8.22 -19.23 3.91
N PRO A 172 -8.52 -18.99 2.61
CA PRO A 172 -7.59 -18.33 1.72
C PRO A 172 -7.45 -16.87 2.12
N ILE A 173 -6.23 -16.43 2.40
CA ILE A 173 -5.87 -15.02 2.40
C ILE A 173 -5.32 -14.70 1.02
N MET A 174 -6.07 -13.91 0.27
CA MET A 174 -5.61 -13.43 -1.02
C MET A 174 -4.59 -12.33 -0.77
N THR A 175 -3.36 -12.49 -1.27
CA THR A 175 -2.28 -11.51 -1.06
C THR A 175 -1.95 -10.71 -2.34
N GLY A 176 -2.88 -10.61 -3.29
CA GLY A 176 -2.67 -10.01 -4.62
C GLY A 176 -1.74 -10.79 -5.56
N GLY A 177 -0.91 -11.69 -5.04
CA GLY A 177 -0.12 -12.65 -5.84
C GLY A 177 -0.77 -14.02 -5.98
N ALA A 178 -1.23 -14.61 -4.88
CA ALA A 178 -1.90 -15.91 -4.82
C ALA A 178 -2.70 -16.06 -3.51
N PRO A 179 -3.70 -16.96 -3.43
CA PRO A 179 -4.30 -17.36 -2.16
C PRO A 179 -3.25 -18.06 -1.28
N VAL A 180 -3.07 -17.55 -0.06
CA VAL A 180 -2.34 -18.22 1.02
C VAL A 180 -3.36 -18.94 1.89
N TYR A 181 -3.33 -20.26 1.90
CA TYR A 181 -4.22 -21.06 2.73
C TYR A 181 -3.63 -21.26 4.13
N ILE A 182 -4.36 -20.85 5.16
CA ILE A 182 -3.98 -21.09 6.56
C ILE A 182 -4.69 -22.34 7.06
N ALA A 183 -3.93 -23.29 7.63
CA ALA A 183 -4.46 -24.54 8.14
C ALA A 183 -5.35 -24.33 9.39
N ASN A 184 -6.34 -25.20 9.48
CA ASN A 184 -7.57 -25.15 10.28
C ASN A 184 -7.41 -25.51 11.78
N ASN A 185 -6.25 -25.26 12.38
CA ASN A 185 -5.94 -25.77 13.73
C ASN A 185 -4.97 -24.90 14.55
N SER A 186 -4.78 -23.64 14.18
CA SER A 186 -4.12 -22.67 15.07
C SER A 186 -4.65 -21.27 14.83
N THR A 187 -4.89 -20.51 15.91
CA THR A 187 -4.90 -19.04 15.82
C THR A 187 -3.53 -18.64 15.29
N SER A 188 -3.47 -18.33 14.01
CA SER A 188 -2.24 -17.92 13.36
C SER A 188 -2.23 -16.39 13.36
N GLN A 189 -1.35 -15.84 14.19
CA GLN A 189 -1.02 -14.42 14.16
C GLN A 189 0.14 -14.23 13.19
N PHE A 190 -0.02 -13.30 12.25
CA PHE A 190 1.00 -12.91 11.31
C PHE A 190 1.31 -11.43 11.50
N ASP A 191 2.58 -11.10 11.61
CA ASP A 191 3.02 -9.71 11.62
C ASP A 191 3.28 -9.26 10.19
N ILE A 192 2.48 -8.31 9.72
CA ILE A 192 2.54 -7.79 8.36
C ILE A 192 3.24 -6.43 8.41
N PRO A 193 4.44 -6.29 7.82
CA PRO A 193 5.16 -5.02 7.79
C PRO A 193 4.47 -3.99 6.89
N PHE A 194 4.55 -2.72 7.27
CA PHE A 194 4.20 -1.61 6.41
C PHE A 194 5.24 -1.40 5.31
N SER A 195 4.76 -1.09 4.11
CA SER A 195 5.55 -0.85 2.90
C SER A 195 5.18 0.50 2.28
N PRO A 196 6.11 1.18 1.59
CA PRO A 196 5.75 2.32 0.76
C PRO A 196 4.91 1.91 -0.45
N ALA A 197 5.09 0.69 -0.95
CA ALA A 197 4.40 0.15 -2.13
C ALA A 197 3.24 -0.77 -1.73
N GLY A 198 2.17 -0.73 -2.52
CA GLY A 198 1.00 -1.59 -2.38
C GLY A 198 -0.20 -1.09 -3.15
N GLU A 199 -1.35 -1.72 -2.93
CA GLU A 199 -2.60 -1.42 -3.61
C GLU A 199 -3.60 -0.77 -2.65
N ILE A 200 -4.22 0.33 -3.09
CA ILE A 200 -5.19 1.09 -2.31
C ILE A 200 -6.41 1.36 -3.20
N ASP A 201 -7.59 0.96 -2.75
CA ASP A 201 -8.85 1.35 -3.38
C ASP A 201 -9.47 2.54 -2.64
N LEU A 202 -10.00 3.46 -3.44
CA LEU A 202 -10.75 4.62 -2.99
C LEU A 202 -12.16 4.50 -3.53
N VAL A 203 -13.16 4.57 -2.65
CA VAL A 203 -14.57 4.57 -3.04
C VAL A 203 -15.29 5.71 -2.35
N SER A 204 -15.82 6.65 -3.13
CA SER A 204 -16.69 7.70 -2.61
C SER A 204 -18.11 7.19 -2.45
N LYS A 205 -18.69 7.46 -1.28
CA LYS A 205 -20.13 7.29 -1.07
C LYS A 205 -20.78 8.65 -1.29
N LYS A 206 -21.58 8.77 -2.36
CA LYS A 206 -22.45 9.94 -2.57
C LYS A 206 -23.51 9.96 -1.45
N GLN A 207 -23.77 11.12 -0.87
CA GLN A 207 -24.97 11.29 -0.06
C GLN A 207 -26.17 11.14 -1.00
N LYS A 208 -27.05 10.17 -0.69
CA LYS A 208 -28.36 10.04 -1.34
C LYS A 208 -29.28 11.16 -0.91
#